data_AF-A0A1P8JXI3-F1
#
_entry.id   AF-A0A1P8JXI3-F1
#
_cell.length_a   1.000
_cell.length_b   1.000
_cell.length_c   1.000
_cell.angle_alpha   90.00
_cell.angle_beta   90.00
_cell.angle_gamma   90.00
#
_symmetry.space_group_name_H-M   'P 1'
#
loop_
_entity.id
_entity.type
_entity.pdbx_description
1 polymer ?
#
loop_
_entity_poly.entity_id
_entity_poly.type
_entity_poly.pdbx_seq_one_letter_code
_entity_poly.pdbx_strand_id
1 'polypeptide(L)'
;MSGPCIILEVSDAEQWPPFRGCKKIREARRPTVLHPSREVAEQEALRLAAENVHSRFLVLEASVVAAAVKVPTHITLGGRVVAERFMPALMQVDEDEVPF
;
A
#
# COMPACT_ATOMS: atom_id res chain seq x y z
N MET A 1 -1.40 -1.84 -16.94
CA MET A 1 -0.48 -0.75 -16.59
C MET A 1 -0.09 -0.91 -15.13
N SER A 2 1.02 -0.30 -14.68
CA SER A 2 1.52 -0.48 -13.31
C SER A 2 0.75 0.42 -12.32
N GLY A 3 0.42 -0.12 -11.15
CA GLY A 3 -0.27 0.57 -10.07
C GLY A 3 0.64 1.51 -9.27
N PRO A 4 0.06 2.23 -8.29
CA PRO A 4 0.79 3.19 -7.49
C PRO A 4 1.85 2.49 -6.64
N CYS A 5 3.01 3.14 -6.51
CA CYS A 5 4.19 2.57 -5.88
C CYS A 5 4.69 3.45 -4.73
N ILE A 6 5.31 2.85 -3.73
CA ILE A 6 6.03 3.54 -2.67
C ILE A 6 7.50 3.13 -2.69
N ILE A 7 8.37 4.04 -2.27
CA ILE A 7 9.80 3.74 -2.09
C ILE A 7 10.10 3.63 -0.60
N LEU A 8 10.83 2.59 -0.22
CA LEU A 8 11.23 2.33 1.16
C LEU A 8 12.74 2.12 1.25
N GLU A 9 13.43 2.93 2.06
CA GLU A 9 14.83 2.70 2.37
C GLU A 9 14.96 1.56 3.41
N VAL A 10 15.72 0.51 3.09
CA VAL A 10 15.85 -0.72 3.89
C VAL A 10 17.29 -1.07 4.28
N SER A 11 18.20 -0.10 4.19
CA SER A 11 19.64 -0.27 4.43
C SER A 11 19.96 -0.97 5.76
N ASP A 12 19.17 -0.67 6.80
CA ASP A 12 19.31 -1.15 8.17
C ASP A 12 18.08 -1.96 8.64
N ALA A 13 17.33 -2.58 7.73
CA ALA A 13 16.10 -3.30 8.06
C ALA A 13 16.29 -4.40 9.12
N GLU A 14 17.50 -4.96 9.26
CA GLU A 14 17.85 -5.89 10.34
C GLU A 14 17.81 -5.30 11.74
N GLN A 15 17.95 -3.98 11.86
CA GLN A 15 17.98 -3.24 13.12
C GLN A 15 16.64 -2.55 13.44
N TRP A 16 15.58 -2.85 12.68
CA TRP A 16 14.28 -2.25 12.90
C TRP A 16 13.60 -2.85 14.13
N PRO A 17 12.87 -2.02 14.92
CA PRO A 17 12.22 -2.50 16.12
C PRO A 17 11.17 -3.58 15.79
N PRO A 18 11.08 -4.65 16.57
CA PRO A 18 10.09 -5.70 16.36
C PRO A 18 8.68 -5.16 16.64
N PHE A 19 7.69 -5.71 15.91
CA PHE A 19 6.28 -5.40 16.10
C PHE A 19 5.42 -6.60 15.68
N ARG A 20 4.83 -7.30 16.67
CA ARG A 20 3.90 -8.42 16.45
C ARG A 20 4.41 -9.49 15.46
N GLY A 21 5.67 -9.91 15.60
CA GLY A 21 6.30 -10.87 14.70
C GLY A 21 6.85 -10.29 13.39
N CYS A 22 6.65 -8.99 13.15
CA CYS A 22 7.20 -8.25 12.01
C CYS A 22 8.26 -7.25 12.47
N LYS A 23 8.83 -6.50 11.52
CA LYS A 23 9.68 -5.34 11.80
C LYS A 23 8.94 -4.06 11.50
N LYS A 24 9.01 -3.08 12.39
CA LYS A 24 8.34 -1.80 12.25
C LYS A 24 9.24 -0.81 11.53
N ILE A 25 8.73 -0.25 10.43
CA ILE A 25 9.39 0.84 9.70
C ILE A 25 9.58 2.03 10.66
N ARG A 26 10.81 2.53 10.76
CA ARG A 26 11.16 3.70 11.57
C ARG A 26 10.41 4.93 11.04
N GLU A 27 9.99 5.82 11.94
CA GLU A 27 9.13 6.97 11.57
C GLU A 27 9.75 7.86 10.50
N ALA A 28 11.04 8.21 10.63
CA ALA A 28 11.79 8.99 9.66
C ALA A 28 11.97 8.29 8.29
N ARG A 29 11.68 6.99 8.19
CA ARG A 29 11.84 6.18 6.98
C ARG A 29 10.49 5.69 6.42
N ARG A 30 9.37 6.15 6.98
CA ARG A 30 8.06 5.79 6.44
C ARG A 30 7.91 6.42 5.05
N PRO A 31 7.41 5.66 4.06
CA PRO A 31 7.10 6.24 2.76
C PRO A 31 6.06 7.34 2.93
N THR A 32 6.37 8.53 2.43
CA THR A 32 5.49 9.71 2.48
C THR A 32 4.93 10.08 1.11
N VAL A 33 5.51 9.53 0.04
CA VAL A 33 5.16 9.82 -1.34
C VAL A 33 4.61 8.55 -1.99
N LEU A 34 3.47 8.71 -2.65
CA LEU A 34 2.88 7.71 -3.53
C LEU A 34 3.22 8.08 -4.97
N HIS A 35 3.95 7.22 -5.66
CA HIS A 35 4.32 7.40 -7.06
C HIS A 35 3.21 6.85 -7.95
N PRO A 36 2.88 7.54 -9.06
CA PRO A 36 1.75 7.18 -9.92
C PRO A 36 1.99 5.91 -10.75
N SER A 37 3.25 5.55 -10.97
CA SER A 37 3.63 4.33 -11.68
C SER A 37 4.96 3.78 -11.18
N ARG A 38 5.24 2.52 -11.50
CA ARG A 38 6.51 1.88 -11.21
C ARG A 38 7.69 2.56 -11.90
N GLU A 39 7.56 2.99 -13.15
CA GLU A 39 8.66 3.65 -13.87
C GLU A 39 9.12 4.93 -13.14
N VAL A 40 8.17 5.74 -12.67
CA VAL A 40 8.46 6.95 -11.90
C VAL A 40 9.11 6.61 -10.56
N ALA A 41 8.63 5.57 -9.89
CA ALA A 41 9.21 5.13 -8.61
C ALA A 41 10.63 4.57 -8.76
N GLU A 42 10.91 3.81 -9.82
CA GLU A 42 12.23 3.26 -10.10
C GLU A 42 13.24 4.36 -10.43
N GLN A 43 12.86 5.36 -11.23
CA GLN A 43 13.71 6.52 -11.52
C GLN A 43 14.05 7.31 -10.24
N GLU A 44 13.07 7.53 -9.39
CA GLU A 44 13.29 8.22 -8.11
C GLU A 44 14.16 7.38 -7.17
N ALA A 45 13.96 6.07 -7.11
CA ALA A 45 14.80 5.17 -6.31
C ALA A 45 16.26 5.19 -6.77
N LEU A 46 16.52 5.25 -8.09
CA LEU A 46 17.86 5.42 -8.64
C LEU A 46 18.47 6.77 -8.28
N ARG A 47 17.71 7.86 -8.35
CA ARG A 47 18.15 9.19 -7.90
C ARG A 47 18.56 9.17 -6.43
N LEU A 48 17.73 8.59 -5.57
CA LEU A 48 17.99 8.46 -4.13
C LEU A 48 19.22 7.60 -3.82
N ALA A 49 19.42 6.52 -4.56
CA ALA A 49 20.60 5.66 -4.44
C ALA A 49 21.89 6.37 -4.88
N ALA A 50 21.82 7.21 -5.92
CA ALA A 50 22.97 8.00 -6.37
C ALA A 50 23.39 9.04 -5.31
N GLU A 51 22.44 9.63 -4.58
CA GLU A 51 22.70 10.57 -3.49
C GLU A 51 23.20 9.88 -2.21
N ASN A 52 22.88 8.59 -2.02
CA ASN A 52 23.18 7.83 -0.82
C ASN A 52 23.81 6.47 -1.16
N VAL A 53 25.11 6.47 -1.46
CA VAL A 53 25.87 5.32 -2.02
C VAL A 53 25.82 4.04 -1.17
N HIS A 54 25.50 4.12 0.12
CA HIS A 54 25.39 2.97 1.02
C HIS A 54 23.94 2.55 1.31
N SER A 55 22.97 3.26 0.75
CA SER A 55 21.57 3.03 1.01
C SER A 55 20.96 2.05 0.01
N ARG A 56 19.98 1.28 0.47
CA ARG A 56 19.20 0.34 -0.36
C ARG A 56 17.75 0.77 -0.33
N PHE A 57 17.15 0.91 -1.51
CA PHE A 57 15.75 1.32 -1.66
C PHE A 57 14.96 0.19 -2.32
N LEU A 58 13.79 -0.11 -1.78
CA LEU A 58 12.80 -1.01 -2.39
C LEU A 58 11.71 -0.18 -3.03
N VAL A 59 11.32 -0.57 -4.25
CA VAL A 59 10.09 -0.10 -4.90
C VAL A 59 9.01 -1.14 -4.62
N LEU A 60 7.91 -0.72 -4.00
CA LEU A 60 6.80 -1.60 -3.64
C LEU A 60 5.52 -1.11 -4.33
N GLU A 61 4.94 -1.98 -5.15
CA GLU A 61 3.68 -1.73 -5.84
C GLU A 61 2.51 -2.23 -4.98
N ALA A 62 1.44 -1.43 -4.89
CA ALA A 62 0.23 -1.85 -4.21
C ALA A 62 -0.51 -2.91 -5.05
N SER A 63 -0.59 -4.14 -4.54
CA SER A 63 -1.33 -5.23 -5.19
C SER A 63 -2.74 -5.42 -4.63
N VAL A 64 -2.95 -5.07 -3.35
CA VAL A 64 -4.20 -5.24 -2.63
C VAL A 64 -4.39 -4.06 -1.68
N VAL A 65 -5.62 -3.56 -1.59
CA VAL A 65 -6.03 -2.52 -0.64
C VAL A 65 -7.02 -3.10 0.36
N ALA A 66 -6.86 -2.73 1.64
CA ALA A 66 -7.86 -3.00 2.66
C ALA A 66 -8.78 -1.79 2.80
N ALA A 67 -10.05 -1.93 2.47
CA ALA A 67 -11.04 -0.85 2.51
C ALA A 67 -12.31 -1.27 3.27
N ALA A 68 -13.02 -0.30 3.83
CA ALA A 68 -14.33 -0.53 4.41
C ALA A 68 -15.39 -0.52 3.29
N VAL A 69 -15.94 -1.69 2.99
CA VAL A 69 -16.98 -1.86 1.96
C VAL A 69 -18.35 -2.00 2.61
N LYS A 70 -19.40 -1.52 1.92
CA LYS A 70 -20.78 -1.70 2.37
C LYS A 70 -21.25 -3.11 2.01
N VAL A 71 -21.57 -3.91 3.03
CA VAL A 71 -22.09 -5.26 2.86
C VAL A 71 -23.56 -5.28 3.30
N PRO A 72 -24.48 -5.76 2.44
CA PRO A 72 -25.85 -6.03 2.84
C PRO A 72 -25.89 -7.04 3.98
N THR A 73 -26.51 -6.67 5.10
CA THR A 73 -26.65 -7.56 6.26
C THR A 73 -28.04 -8.18 6.35
N HIS A 74 -29.05 -7.49 5.82
CA HIS A 74 -30.43 -7.95 5.82
C HIS A 74 -31.01 -7.74 4.43
N ILE A 75 -31.55 -8.81 3.85
CA ILE A 75 -32.24 -8.80 2.56
C ILE A 75 -33.65 -9.35 2.73
N THR A 76 -34.62 -8.81 2.00
CA THR A 76 -35.95 -9.41 1.91
C THR A 76 -35.90 -10.70 1.11
N LEU A 77 -36.94 -11.54 1.20
CA LEU A 77 -37.09 -12.73 0.34
C LEU A 77 -37.08 -12.39 -1.16
N GLY A 78 -37.42 -11.15 -1.54
CA GLY A 78 -37.34 -10.63 -2.91
C GLY A 78 -36.01 -9.96 -3.26
N GLY A 79 -34.98 -10.12 -2.43
CA GLY A 79 -33.62 -9.63 -2.72
C GLY A 79 -33.39 -8.13 -2.49
N ARG A 80 -34.35 -7.39 -1.89
CA ARG A 80 -34.13 -5.97 -1.57
C ARG A 80 -33.30 -5.82 -0.30
N VAL A 81 -32.25 -4.99 -0.35
CA VAL A 81 -31.42 -4.67 0.81
C VAL A 81 -32.22 -3.81 1.79
N VAL A 82 -32.29 -4.26 3.05
CA VAL A 82 -33.00 -3.59 4.15
C VAL A 82 -32.02 -2.87 5.07
N ALA A 83 -30.83 -3.44 5.25
CA ALA A 83 -29.78 -2.86 6.08
C ALA A 83 -28.39 -3.24 5.57
N GLU A 84 -27.44 -2.32 5.72
CA GLU A 84 -26.05 -2.47 5.31
C GLU A 84 -25.12 -2.18 6.49
N ARG A 85 -23.92 -2.75 6.44
CA ARG A 85 -22.85 -2.47 7.41
C ARG A 85 -21.52 -2.30 6.67
N PHE A 86 -20.70 -1.37 7.15
CA PHE A 86 -19.32 -1.27 6.70
C PHE A 86 -18.50 -2.41 7.32
N MET A 87 -17.85 -3.19 6.45
CA MET A 87 -16.95 -4.27 6.85
C MET A 87 -15.60 -4.10 6.15
N PRO A 88 -14.47 -4.37 6.83
CA PRO A 88 -13.18 -4.36 6.18
C PRO A 88 -13.08 -5.54 5.20
N ALA A 89 -12.69 -5.26 3.97
CA ALA A 89 -12.42 -6.26 2.94
C ALA A 89 -11.10 -5.95 2.22
N LEU A 90 -10.46 -7.00 1.70
CA LEU A 90 -9.34 -6.88 0.78
C LEU A 90 -9.88 -6.78 -0.64
N MET A 91 -9.43 -5.79 -1.38
CA MET A 91 -9.77 -5.54 -2.78
C MET A 91 -8.49 -5.59 -3.59
N GLN A 92 -8.52 -6.23 -4.76
CA GLN A 92 -7.39 -6.15 -5.69
C GLN A 92 -7.31 -4.71 -6.21
N VAL A 93 -6.08 -4.24 -6.42
CA VAL A 93 -5.86 -2.94 -7.04
C VAL A 93 -6.07 -3.09 -8.54
N ASP A 94 -7.29 -2.81 -8.98
CA ASP A 94 -7.63 -2.68 -10.40
C ASP A 94 -7.50 -1.20 -10.83
N GLU A 95 -7.20 -0.97 -12.12
CA GLU A 95 -6.89 0.38 -12.67
C GLU A 95 -8.00 1.42 -12.41
N ASP A 96 -9.26 0.99 -12.25
CA ASP A 96 -10.43 1.85 -12.11
C ASP A 96 -10.94 2.03 -10.66
N GLU A 97 -10.42 1.27 -9.69
CA GLU A 97 -11.02 1.19 -8.34
C GLU A 97 -10.20 1.83 -7.22
N VAL A 98 -8.96 2.23 -7.48
CA VAL A 98 -8.20 2.96 -6.46
C VAL A 98 -8.63 4.43 -6.50
N PRO A 99 -9.20 4.96 -5.40
CA PRO A 99 -9.59 6.35 -5.36
C PRO A 99 -8.31 7.19 -5.31
N PHE A 100 -7.93 7.73 -6.46
CA PHE A 100 -6.97 8.82 -6.56
C PHE A 100 -7.73 10.11 -6.85
#